data_AF-A0A2N7YK44-F1
#
_entry.id   AF-A0A2N7YK44-F1
#
_cell.length_a   1.000
_cell.length_b   1.000
_cell.length_c   1.000
_cell.angle_alpha   90.00
_cell.angle_beta   90.00
_cell.angle_gamma   90.00
#
_symmetry.space_group_name_H-M   'P 1'
#
loop_
_entity.id
_entity.type
_entity.pdbx_description
1 polymer ?
#
loop_
_entity_poly.entity_id
_entity_poly.type
_entity_poly.pdbx_seq_one_letter_code
_entity_poly.pdbx_strand_id
1 'polypeptide(L)'
;SDYPGVSLSWTSVHAGERLFGDYPGPWGLIRLLENAQVTPLDDGNSRYRLALKAPDGLNLTWHLRTELDAGPLALLKLRDFRLPQQIFLNEG
;
A
#
# COMPACT_ATOMS: atom_id res chain seq x y z
N SER A 1 3.09 -20.99 -15.03
CA SER A 1 2.25 -19.85 -15.42
C SER A 1 2.30 -18.90 -14.24
N ASP A 2 3.15 -17.88 -14.32
CA ASP A 2 3.29 -16.93 -13.21
C ASP A 2 2.16 -15.91 -13.35
N TYR A 3 1.13 -16.04 -12.52
CA TYR A 3 0.08 -15.04 -12.44
C TYR A 3 0.54 -13.99 -11.44
N PRO A 4 0.89 -12.77 -11.90
CA PRO A 4 1.32 -11.71 -10.98
C PRO A 4 0.18 -11.39 -10.02
N GLY A 5 0.51 -11.12 -8.76
CA GLY A 5 -0.46 -10.79 -7.72
C GLY A 5 0.19 -10.75 -6.34
N VAL A 6 -0.62 -10.42 -5.34
CA VAL A 6 -0.22 -10.53 -3.93
C VAL A 6 -1.37 -11.12 -3.14
N SER A 7 -1.05 -12.05 -2.25
CA SER A 7 -1.99 -12.57 -1.26
C SER A 7 -1.37 -12.41 0.12
N LEU A 8 -2.18 -12.00 1.08
CA LEU A 8 -1.79 -11.88 2.48
C LEU A 8 -2.72 -12.75 3.32
N SER A 9 -2.16 -13.75 4.00
CA SER A 9 -2.83 -14.52 5.05
C SER A 9 -2.19 -14.25 6.41
N TRP A 10 -2.93 -14.50 7.49
CA TRP A 10 -2.42 -14.45 8.85
C TRP A 10 -3.04 -15.54 9.72
N THR A 11 -2.29 -15.95 10.73
CA THR A 11 -2.75 -16.89 11.77
C THR A 11 -2.67 -16.18 13.11
N SER A 12 -3.64 -16.43 13.98
CA SER A 12 -3.69 -15.85 15.33
C SER A 12 -3.65 -16.94 16.39
N VAL A 13 -3.50 -16.57 17.66
CA VAL A 13 -3.51 -17.54 18.77
C VAL A 13 -4.88 -18.23 18.91
N HIS A 14 -5.97 -17.50 18.67
CA HIS A 14 -7.34 -17.98 18.91
C HIS A 14 -8.09 -18.40 17.64
N ALA A 15 -7.46 -18.30 16.47
CA ALA A 15 -8.04 -18.66 15.19
C ALA A 15 -6.96 -19.07 14.19
N GLY A 16 -7.27 -20.06 13.35
CA GLY A 16 -6.40 -20.55 12.29
C GLY A 16 -6.10 -19.51 11.20
N GLU A 17 -5.44 -19.98 10.14
CA GLU A 17 -5.09 -19.14 8.99
C GLU A 17 -6.33 -18.52 8.35
N ARG A 18 -6.27 -17.22 8.04
CA ARG A 18 -7.30 -16.47 7.34
C ARG A 18 -6.67 -15.60 6.28
N LEU A 19 -7.41 -15.41 5.18
CA LEU A 19 -7.03 -14.53 4.10
C LEU A 19 -7.43 -13.08 4.43
N PHE A 20 -6.45 -12.17 4.45
CA PHE A 20 -6.69 -10.73 4.59
C PHE A 20 -7.14 -10.14 3.25
N GLY A 21 -6.45 -10.51 2.17
CA GLY A 21 -6.81 -10.11 0.82
C GLY A 21 -5.96 -10.83 -0.23
N ASP A 22 -6.57 -11.08 -1.38
CA ASP A 22 -5.93 -11.65 -2.57
C ASP A 22 -6.19 -10.70 -3.75
N TYR A 23 -5.11 -10.10 -4.26
CA TYR A 23 -5.17 -9.07 -5.28
C TYR A 23 -4.42 -9.55 -6.53
N PRO A 24 -5.15 -10.06 -7.55
CA PRO A 24 -4.53 -10.51 -8.78
C PRO A 24 -4.08 -9.35 -9.67
N GLY A 25 -3.12 -9.65 -10.54
CA GLY A 25 -2.55 -8.75 -11.53
C GLY A 25 -1.32 -7.97 -11.04
N PRO A 26 -0.63 -7.28 -11.96
CA PRO A 26 0.63 -6.58 -11.66
C PRO A 26 0.49 -5.46 -10.62
N TRP A 27 -0.72 -4.92 -10.44
CA TRP A 27 -1.02 -3.88 -9.44
C TRP A 27 -1.43 -4.44 -8.06
N GLY A 28 -1.39 -5.76 -7.87
CA GLY A 28 -1.82 -6.40 -6.64
C GLY A 28 -1.16 -5.82 -5.40
N LEU A 29 0.16 -5.65 -5.43
CA LEU A 29 0.93 -5.05 -4.33
C LEU A 29 0.44 -3.65 -3.97
N ILE A 30 0.17 -2.81 -4.97
CA ILE A 30 -0.26 -1.42 -4.74
C ILE A 30 -1.65 -1.38 -4.08
N ARG A 31 -2.56 -2.28 -4.49
CA ARG A 31 -3.89 -2.44 -3.85
C ARG A 31 -3.80 -2.99 -2.43
N LEU A 32 -2.83 -3.85 -2.12
CA LEU A 32 -2.58 -4.26 -0.75
C LEU A 32 -2.06 -3.09 0.10
N LEU A 33 -1.05 -2.35 -0.41
CA LEU A 33 -0.45 -1.21 0.28
C LEU A 33 -1.44 -0.06 0.50
N GLU A 34 -2.44 0.10 -0.37
CA GLU A 34 -3.55 1.03 -0.20
C GLU A 34 -4.32 0.85 1.11
N ASN A 35 -4.42 -0.39 1.61
CA ASN A 35 -5.13 -0.68 2.85
C ASN A 35 -4.28 -0.42 4.11
N ALA A 36 -2.99 -0.14 3.95
CA ALA A 36 -2.06 -0.02 5.06
C ALA A 36 -2.06 1.40 5.64
N GLN A 37 -2.05 1.48 6.98
CA GLN A 37 -1.61 2.68 7.65
C GLN A 37 -0.09 2.82 7.50
N VAL A 38 0.35 3.87 6.81
CA VAL A 38 1.76 4.17 6.57
C VAL A 38 2.25 5.20 7.58
N THR A 39 3.28 4.87 8.36
CA THR A 39 3.96 5.81 9.26
C THR A 39 5.42 5.97 8.84
N PRO A 40 5.92 7.16 8.49
CA PRO A 40 7.35 7.41 8.28
C PRO A 40 8.15 7.12 9.56
N LEU A 41 9.35 6.57 9.41
CA LEU A 41 10.25 6.21 10.51
C LEU A 41 11.57 7.00 10.50
N ASP A 42 11.84 7.74 9.43
CA ASP A 42 12.98 8.62 9.31
C ASP A 42 12.62 9.90 8.54
N ASP A 43 13.47 10.92 8.68
CA ASP A 43 13.35 12.19 7.95
C ASP A 43 13.77 12.05 6.48
N GLY A 44 14.45 10.95 6.14
CA GLY A 44 14.92 10.63 4.79
C GLY A 44 13.85 10.07 3.85
N ASN A 45 12.60 9.92 4.32
CA ASN A 45 11.49 9.32 3.57
C ASN A 45 11.82 7.96 2.94
N SER A 46 12.70 7.18 3.58
CA SER A 46 13.15 5.89 3.05
C SER A 46 12.72 4.71 3.90
N ARG A 47 12.25 4.97 5.13
CA ARG A 47 11.82 3.94 6.07
C ARG A 47 10.39 4.20 6.53
N TYR A 48 9.56 3.17 6.46
CA TYR A 48 8.15 3.24 6.80
C TYR A 48 7.75 2.04 7.65
N ARG A 49 6.85 2.27 8.61
CA ARG A 49 6.06 1.21 9.24
C ARG A 49 4.74 1.11 8.49
N LEU A 50 4.41 -0.09 8.05
CA LEU A 50 3.13 -0.44 7.44
C LEU A 50 2.33 -1.24 8.46
N ALA A 51 1.08 -0.84 8.72
CA ALA A 51 0.17 -1.59 9.58
C ALA A 51 -1.15 -1.84 8.87
N LEU A 52 -1.52 -3.12 8.72
CA LEU A 52 -2.83 -3.56 8.23
C LEU A 52 -3.63 -4.09 9.41
N LYS A 53 -4.81 -3.53 9.66
CA LYS A 53 -5.69 -3.99 10.74
C LYS A 53 -6.50 -5.19 10.26
N ALA A 54 -6.18 -6.37 10.77
CA ALA A 54 -6.91 -7.59 10.49
C ALA A 54 -8.34 -7.54 11.08
N PRO A 55 -9.30 -8.32 10.54
CA PRO A 55 -10.67 -8.42 11.04
C PRO A 55 -10.81 -8.76 12.53
N ASP A 56 -9.84 -9.44 13.14
CA ASP A 56 -9.79 -9.74 14.58
C ASP A 56 -9.18 -8.61 15.42
N GLY A 57 -8.85 -7.48 14.81
CA GLY A 57 -8.26 -6.31 15.47
C GLY A 57 -6.74 -6.36 15.63
N LEU A 58 -6.07 -7.44 15.21
CA LEU A 58 -4.60 -7.50 15.22
C LEU A 58 -4.00 -6.59 14.15
N ASN A 59 -2.86 -5.98 14.44
CA ASN A 59 -2.10 -5.21 13.46
C ASN A 59 -1.03 -6.09 12.81
N LEU A 60 -1.21 -6.40 11.53
CA LEU A 60 -0.18 -7.03 10.71
C LEU A 60 0.83 -5.95 10.33
N THR A 61 2.05 -6.02 10.88
CA THR A 61 3.01 -4.90 10.84
C THR A 61 4.30 -5.29 10.12
N TRP A 62 4.75 -4.43 9.21
CA TRP A 62 6.04 -4.56 8.51
C TRP A 62 6.84 -3.26 8.57
N HIS A 63 8.16 -3.39 8.43
CA HIS A 63 9.07 -2.28 8.16
C HIS A 63 9.48 -2.31 6.69
N LEU A 64 9.06 -1.30 5.92
CA LEU A 64 9.45 -1.11 4.53
C LEU A 64 10.66 -0.17 4.47
N ARG A 65 11.69 -0.58 3.74
CA ARG A 65 12.80 0.30 3.34
C ARG A 65 12.83 0.40 1.82
N THR A 66 12.90 1.62 1.31
CA THR A 66 12.96 1.93 -0.12
C THR A 66 14.37 2.33 -0.51
N GLU A 67 14.70 2.16 -1.78
CA GLU A 67 16.01 2.59 -2.33
C GLU A 67 16.01 4.07 -2.70
N LEU A 68 14.87 4.58 -3.19
CA LEU A 68 14.68 5.97 -3.60
C LEU A 68 13.28 6.44 -3.20
N ASP A 69 13.21 7.62 -2.58
CA ASP A 69 11.98 8.28 -2.13
C ASP A 69 11.01 7.29 -1.45
N ALA A 70 9.70 7.42 -1.70
CA ALA A 70 8.67 6.54 -1.15
C ALA A 70 8.58 5.17 -1.85
N GLY A 71 9.47 4.85 -2.81
CA GLY A 71 9.46 3.59 -3.56
C GLY A 71 8.07 3.23 -4.10
N PRO A 72 7.55 2.00 -3.85
CA PRO A 72 6.23 1.60 -4.37
C PRO A 72 5.08 2.42 -3.80
N LEU A 73 5.23 3.06 -2.63
CA LEU A 73 4.18 3.90 -2.04
C LEU A 73 3.94 5.18 -2.85
N ALA A 74 4.91 5.63 -3.65
CA ALA A 74 4.76 6.80 -4.51
C ALA A 74 3.59 6.65 -5.50
N LEU A 75 3.31 5.42 -5.95
CA LEU A 75 2.22 5.10 -6.88
C LEU A 75 0.83 5.37 -6.28
N LEU A 76 0.69 5.38 -4.95
CA LEU A 76 -0.58 5.70 -4.29
C LEU A 76 -1.03 7.15 -4.55
N LYS A 77 -0.11 8.06 -4.92
CA LYS A 77 -0.44 9.44 -5.34
C LYS A 77 -1.25 9.51 -6.63
N LEU A 78 -1.28 8.42 -7.41
CA LEU A 78 -2.08 8.34 -8.64
C LEU A 78 -3.55 7.99 -8.37
N ARG A 79 -3.92 7.67 -7.12
CA ARG A 79 -5.33 7.46 -6.77
C ARG A 79 -6.12 8.73 -7.01
N ASP A 80 -7.20 8.60 -7.77
CA ASP A 80 -8.08 9.69 -8.18
C ASP A 80 -7.38 10.84 -8.92
N PHE A 81 -6.14 10.63 -9.37
CA PHE A 81 -5.40 11.62 -10.13
C PHE A 81 -6.11 11.88 -11.47
N ARG A 82 -6.29 13.16 -11.79
CA ARG A 82 -6.80 13.61 -13.08
C ARG A 82 -5.86 14.65 -13.64
N LEU A 83 -5.51 14.46 -14.90
CA LEU A 83 -4.72 15.45 -15.62
C LEU A 83 -5.55 16.75 -15.78
N PRO A 84 -4.98 17.93 -15.49
CA PRO A 84 -5.64 19.20 -15.77
C PRO A 84 -6.00 19.32 -17.26
N GLN A 85 -7.16 19.91 -17.56
CA GLN A 85 -7.61 20.09 -18.95
C GLN A 85 -6.92 21.26 -19.65
N GLN A 86 -6.35 22.21 -18.89
CA GLN A 86 -5.75 23.43 -19.41
C GLN A 86 -4.51 23.78 -18.61
N ILE A 87 -3.53 24.40 -19.27
CA ILE A 87 -2.27 24.84 -18.66
C ILE A 87 -2.37 26.28 -18.15
N PHE A 88 -3.12 27.14 -18.85
CA PHE A 88 -3.32 28.54 -18.50
C PHE A 88 -4.82 28.78 -18.27
N LEU A 89 -5.15 29.52 -17.20
CA LEU A 89 -6.49 30.02 -16.95
C LEU A 89 -6.55 31.44 -17.52
N ASN A 90 -7.54 31.74 -18.35
CA ASN A 90 -7.79 33.12 -18.78
C ASN A 90 -8.51 33.84 -17.64
N GLU A 91 -7.87 34.83 -17.03
CA GLU A 91 -8.56 35.80 -16.18
C GLU A 91 -9.47 36.65 -17.07
N GLY A 92 -10.76 36.68 -16.74
CA GLY A 92 -11.73 37.59 -17.37
C GLY A 92 -11.59 39.00 -16.85
#